data_AF-A0A9E5WRM1-F1
#
_entry.id   AF-A0A9E5WRM1-F1
#
_cell.length_a   1.000
_cell.length_b   1.000
_cell.length_c   1.000
_cell.angle_alpha   90.00
_cell.angle_beta   90.00
_cell.angle_gamma   90.00
#
_symmetry.space_group_name_H-M   'P 1'
#
loop_
_entity.id
_entity.type
_entity.pdbx_description
1 polymer ?
#
loop_
_entity_poly.entity_id
_entity_poly.type
_entity_poly.pdbx_seq_one_letter_code
_entity_poly.pdbx_strand_id
1 'polypeptide(L)'
;MARASRAEPVRGEVYDTLIHEATHQFAFNMGLHSRIGQNPKWVVEGLATVLEVAGPARTKLSRSVRGRINRERFLWFRNYARTRRPDRSLAQFLRNDRMFDTAVLDAYSQAWALSFYLMETRPRRYMDYLKAVARRNPLRSYTPEERVRDFQKAFGENLDRLEADFLRFVDRL
;
A
#
# COMPACT_ATOMS: atom_id res chain seq x y z
N MET A 1 -0.76 38.16 -27.95
CA MET A 1 0.01 37.57 -26.82
C MET A 1 -0.62 36.24 -26.45
N ALA A 2 -0.05 35.12 -26.90
CA ALA A 2 -0.51 33.79 -26.54
C ALA A 2 0.36 33.24 -25.40
N ARG A 3 -0.22 33.05 -24.21
CA ARG A 3 0.37 32.21 -23.15
C ARG A 3 -0.40 30.89 -23.14
N ALA A 4 0.22 29.84 -23.64
CA ALA A 4 -0.13 28.48 -23.26
C ALA A 4 0.99 27.96 -22.35
N SER A 5 0.75 27.99 -21.04
CA SER A 5 1.60 27.31 -20.06
C SER A 5 1.18 25.84 -20.01
N ARG A 6 2.08 24.92 -20.37
CA ARG A 6 1.87 23.48 -20.32
C ARG A 6 2.95 22.78 -19.48
N ALA A 7 3.29 23.36 -18.33
CA ALA A 7 4.35 22.88 -17.43
C ALA A 7 3.85 22.27 -16.10
N GLU A 8 2.53 22.03 -15.95
CA GLU A 8 1.96 21.55 -14.68
C GLU A 8 2.02 20.03 -14.38
N PRO A 9 1.91 19.08 -15.34
CA PRO A 9 1.84 17.66 -14.98
C PRO A 9 3.16 17.11 -14.43
N VAL A 10 4.29 17.54 -14.98
CA VAL A 10 5.64 17.10 -14.56
C VAL A 10 5.94 17.48 -13.10
N ARG A 11 5.41 18.61 -12.62
CA ARG A 11 5.58 19.02 -11.21
C ARG A 11 4.79 18.13 -10.25
N GLY A 12 3.60 17.66 -10.64
CA GLY A 12 2.80 16.74 -9.84
C GLY A 12 3.48 15.39 -9.66
N GLU A 13 3.99 14.80 -10.76
CA GLU A 13 4.70 13.51 -10.73
C GLU A 13 5.99 13.55 -9.88
N VAL A 14 6.78 14.63 -10.00
CA VAL A 14 7.98 14.83 -9.17
C VAL A 14 7.60 15.01 -7.71
N TYR A 15 6.49 15.70 -7.42
CA TYR A 15 6.03 15.92 -6.06
C TYR A 15 5.54 14.64 -5.38
N ASP A 16 4.77 13.83 -6.10
CA ASP A 16 4.30 12.53 -5.61
C ASP A 16 5.49 11.60 -5.34
N THR A 17 6.49 11.60 -6.24
CA THR A 17 7.75 10.85 -6.03
C THR A 17 8.50 11.36 -4.79
N LEU A 18 8.59 12.67 -4.57
CA LEU A 18 9.23 13.23 -3.38
C LEU A 18 8.49 12.82 -2.09
N ILE A 19 7.16 12.80 -2.09
CA ILE A 19 6.37 12.33 -0.94
C ILE A 19 6.55 10.82 -0.74
N HIS A 20 6.61 10.03 -1.81
CA HIS A 20 6.89 8.59 -1.76
C HIS A 20 8.22 8.33 -1.03
N GLU A 21 9.29 8.95 -1.51
CA GLU A 21 10.63 8.76 -0.92
C GLU A 21 10.74 9.33 0.50
N ALA A 22 10.11 10.49 0.76
CA ALA A 22 10.04 11.04 2.11
C ALA A 22 9.28 10.09 3.05
N THR A 23 8.20 9.47 2.58
CA THR A 23 7.42 8.49 3.36
C THR A 23 8.27 7.29 3.75
N HIS A 24 9.09 6.78 2.84
CA HIS A 24 10.07 5.75 3.16
C HIS A 24 11.00 6.20 4.29
N GLN A 25 11.61 7.38 4.17
CA GLN A 25 12.52 7.90 5.20
C GLN A 25 11.84 8.08 6.56
N PHE A 26 10.62 8.62 6.59
CA PHE A 26 9.84 8.75 7.83
C PHE A 26 9.50 7.40 8.44
N ALA A 27 9.03 6.45 7.63
CA ALA A 27 8.66 5.11 8.10
C ALA A 27 9.87 4.37 8.70
N PHE A 28 11.06 4.50 8.11
CA PHE A 28 12.29 3.96 8.68
C PHE A 28 12.68 4.63 10.01
N ASN A 29 12.60 5.97 10.08
CA ASN A 29 12.95 6.72 11.29
C ASN A 29 11.99 6.49 12.45
N MET A 30 10.71 6.23 12.15
CA MET A 30 9.68 5.96 13.15
C MET A 30 9.58 4.47 13.54
N GLY A 31 10.45 3.62 12.99
CA GLY A 31 10.44 2.18 13.26
C GLY A 31 9.20 1.46 12.72
N LEU A 32 8.58 1.98 11.65
CA LEU A 32 7.48 1.34 10.93
C LEU A 32 7.98 0.40 9.83
N HIS A 33 9.18 0.64 9.31
CA HIS A 33 9.92 -0.27 8.44
C HIS A 33 11.32 -0.53 9.03
N SER A 34 11.88 -1.71 8.78
CA SER A 34 13.27 -2.01 9.15
C SER A 34 14.24 -1.53 8.07
N ARG A 35 15.30 -0.81 8.42
CA ARG A 35 16.34 -0.41 7.43
C ARG A 35 17.20 -1.58 6.95
N ILE A 36 17.31 -2.63 7.76
CA ILE A 36 18.25 -3.74 7.55
C ILE A 36 17.50 -5.05 7.31
N GLY A 37 16.29 -5.19 7.88
CA GLY A 37 15.48 -6.39 7.75
C GLY A 37 14.70 -6.47 6.44
N GLN A 38 14.25 -7.68 6.10
CA GLN A 38 13.42 -7.94 4.93
C GLN A 38 11.97 -7.48 5.19
N ASN A 39 11.62 -6.25 4.81
CA ASN A 39 10.22 -5.85 4.79
C ASN A 39 9.53 -6.43 3.53
N PRO A 40 8.29 -6.95 3.63
CA PRO A 40 7.51 -7.28 2.43
C PRO A 40 7.32 -6.03 1.56
N LYS A 41 7.50 -6.13 0.24
CA LYS A 41 7.40 -4.95 -0.65
C LYS A 41 6.04 -4.28 -0.56
N TRP A 42 4.95 -5.06 -0.45
CA TRP A 42 3.61 -4.49 -0.33
C TRP A 42 3.42 -3.60 0.90
N VAL A 43 4.14 -3.87 2.00
CA VAL A 43 4.09 -3.04 3.20
C VAL A 43 4.73 -1.68 2.91
N VAL A 44 5.94 -1.72 2.34
CA VAL A 44 6.76 -0.54 2.06
C VAL A 44 6.10 0.33 1.00
N GLU A 45 5.84 -0.24 -0.17
CA GLU A 45 5.24 0.46 -1.31
C GLU A 45 3.78 0.83 -1.08
N GLY A 46 3.02 -0.03 -0.38
CA GLY A 46 1.61 0.23 -0.11
C GLY A 46 1.39 1.39 0.85
N LEU A 47 2.22 1.54 1.88
CA LEU A 47 2.14 2.71 2.77
C LEU A 47 2.55 4.00 2.04
N ALA A 48 3.63 3.95 1.26
CA ALA A 48 4.11 5.11 0.49
C ALA A 48 3.05 5.60 -0.51
N THR A 49 2.50 4.70 -1.32
CA THR A 49 1.45 5.03 -2.31
C THR A 49 0.16 5.57 -1.72
N VAL A 50 -0.15 5.21 -0.47
CA VAL A 50 -1.29 5.78 0.27
C VAL A 50 -1.03 7.22 0.69
N LEU A 51 0.20 7.57 1.03
CA LEU A 51 0.55 8.88 1.59
C LEU A 51 0.94 9.93 0.54
N GLU A 52 1.35 9.52 -0.67
CA GLU A 52 1.58 10.40 -1.84
C GLU A 52 0.47 11.45 -2.04
N VAL A 53 -0.79 11.01 -1.97
CA VAL A 53 -1.98 11.83 -2.26
C VAL A 53 -2.30 12.79 -1.12
N ALA A 54 -1.86 12.49 0.10
CA ALA A 54 -2.24 13.27 1.28
C ALA A 54 -1.61 14.67 1.28
N GLY A 55 -0.46 14.85 0.63
CA GLY A 55 0.32 16.08 0.69
C GLY A 55 0.71 16.49 2.13
N PRO A 56 1.59 17.48 2.30
CA PRO A 56 1.98 18.02 3.60
C PRO A 56 0.89 18.86 4.28
N ALA A 57 -0.26 19.10 3.63
CA ALA A 57 -1.32 19.94 4.15
C ALA A 57 -2.64 19.19 4.32
N ARG A 58 -3.13 19.13 5.56
CA ARG A 58 -4.49 18.71 5.92
C ARG A 58 -5.54 19.69 5.36
N THR A 59 -5.81 19.64 4.06
CA THR A 59 -6.96 20.33 3.46
C THR A 59 -8.26 19.63 3.90
N LYS A 60 -9.43 20.31 3.84
CA LYS A 60 -10.73 19.66 4.12
C LYS A 60 -10.96 18.40 3.28
N LEU A 61 -10.42 18.34 2.06
CA LEU A 61 -10.47 17.18 1.16
C LEU A 61 -9.71 15.97 1.73
N SER A 62 -8.51 16.16 2.28
CA SER A 62 -7.72 15.09 2.92
C SER A 62 -8.42 14.44 4.13
N ARG A 63 -9.44 15.08 4.72
CA ARG A 63 -10.22 14.51 5.83
C ARG A 63 -11.28 13.50 5.37
N SER A 64 -11.66 13.53 4.09
CA SER A 64 -12.60 12.55 3.54
C SER A 64 -11.87 11.33 3.01
N VAL A 65 -12.53 10.16 2.99
CA VAL A 65 -11.98 8.95 2.36
C VAL A 65 -11.69 9.21 0.88
N ARG A 66 -12.64 9.83 0.15
CA ARG A 66 -12.50 10.15 -1.28
C ARG A 66 -11.29 11.02 -1.60
N GLY A 67 -11.01 12.02 -0.76
CA GLY A 67 -9.88 12.93 -0.97
C GLY A 67 -8.51 12.34 -0.65
N ARG A 68 -8.44 11.10 -0.15
CA ARG A 68 -7.19 10.35 0.09
C ARG A 68 -6.97 9.21 -0.90
N ILE A 69 -7.86 9.05 -1.88
CA ILE A 69 -7.74 8.00 -2.90
C ILE A 69 -6.63 8.39 -3.88
N ASN A 70 -5.63 7.51 -4.03
CA ASN A 70 -4.72 7.56 -5.17
C ASN A 70 -5.49 7.12 -6.42
N ARG A 71 -5.94 8.09 -7.23
CA ARG A 71 -6.84 7.83 -8.36
C ARG A 71 -6.20 6.92 -9.41
N GLU A 72 -4.90 7.06 -9.66
CA GLU A 72 -4.18 6.20 -10.60
C GLU A 72 -4.18 4.74 -10.12
N ARG A 73 -3.70 4.51 -8.88
CA ARG A 73 -3.66 3.16 -8.28
C ARG A 73 -5.05 2.57 -8.13
N PHE A 74 -6.05 3.38 -7.82
CA PHE A 74 -7.44 2.94 -7.75
C PHE A 74 -7.98 2.43 -9.08
N LEU A 75 -7.87 3.24 -10.15
CA LEU A 75 -8.36 2.86 -11.46
C LEU A 75 -7.62 1.62 -11.98
N TRP A 76 -6.31 1.56 -11.78
CA TRP A 76 -5.49 0.43 -12.18
C TRP A 76 -5.86 -0.84 -11.42
N PHE A 77 -5.99 -0.76 -10.09
CA PHE A 77 -6.40 -1.90 -9.27
C PHE A 77 -7.80 -2.39 -9.63
N ARG A 78 -8.78 -1.51 -9.89
CA ARG A 78 -10.12 -1.93 -10.32
C ARG A 78 -10.10 -2.68 -11.64
N ASN A 79 -9.31 -2.22 -12.60
CA ASN A 79 -9.14 -2.94 -13.85
C ASN A 79 -8.50 -4.31 -13.61
N TYR A 80 -7.40 -4.36 -12.85
CA TYR A 80 -6.71 -5.60 -12.51
C TYR A 80 -7.64 -6.60 -11.80
N ALA A 81 -8.36 -6.15 -10.76
CA ALA A 81 -9.29 -6.96 -9.98
C ALA A 81 -10.42 -7.58 -10.80
N ARG A 82 -10.84 -6.94 -11.90
CA ARG A 82 -11.92 -7.42 -12.77
C ARG A 82 -11.47 -8.32 -13.91
N THR A 83 -10.22 -8.19 -14.35
CA THR A 83 -9.78 -8.76 -15.63
C THR A 83 -8.67 -9.79 -15.52
N ARG A 84 -7.80 -9.66 -14.51
CA ARG A 84 -6.54 -10.42 -14.43
C ARG A 84 -6.26 -11.03 -13.07
N ARG A 85 -6.83 -10.47 -12.00
CA ARG A 85 -6.56 -10.90 -10.63
C ARG A 85 -7.14 -12.31 -10.38
N PRO A 86 -6.33 -13.30 -9.99
CA PRO A 86 -6.84 -14.61 -9.64
C PRO A 86 -7.71 -14.55 -8.38
N ASP A 87 -8.70 -15.43 -8.30
CA ASP A 87 -9.50 -15.61 -7.09
C ASP A 87 -8.63 -16.12 -5.93
N ARG A 88 -8.97 -15.70 -4.70
CA ARG A 88 -8.29 -16.12 -3.45
C ARG A 88 -6.77 -15.94 -3.49
N SER A 89 -6.31 -14.89 -4.15
CA SER A 89 -4.89 -14.64 -4.40
C SER A 89 -4.20 -13.79 -3.32
N LEU A 90 -4.94 -13.34 -2.29
CA LEU A 90 -4.36 -12.52 -1.23
C LEU A 90 -3.23 -13.25 -0.49
N ALA A 91 -3.44 -14.52 -0.13
CA ALA A 91 -2.41 -15.32 0.54
C ALA A 91 -1.13 -15.38 -0.29
N GLN A 92 -1.24 -15.62 -1.60
CA GLN A 92 -0.09 -15.65 -2.50
C GLN A 92 0.63 -14.31 -2.59
N PHE A 93 -0.12 -13.20 -2.62
CA PHE A 93 0.45 -11.85 -2.62
C PHE A 93 1.20 -11.50 -1.32
N LEU A 94 0.74 -12.00 -0.17
CA LEU A 94 1.42 -11.80 1.11
C LEU A 94 2.72 -12.62 1.23
N ARG A 95 2.77 -13.79 0.59
CA ARG A 95 3.86 -14.77 0.72
C ARG A 95 5.18 -14.31 0.11
N ASN A 96 5.13 -13.61 -1.02
CA ASN A 96 6.35 -13.24 -1.74
C ASN A 96 6.14 -12.00 -2.60
N ASP A 97 7.26 -11.42 -3.03
CA ASP A 97 7.28 -10.14 -3.74
C ASP A 97 7.31 -10.31 -5.27
N ARG A 98 7.08 -11.51 -5.82
CA ARG A 98 7.24 -11.83 -7.25
C ARG A 98 6.45 -10.90 -8.17
N MET A 99 5.26 -10.49 -7.74
CA MET A 99 4.39 -9.63 -8.53
C MET A 99 5.04 -8.27 -8.82
N PHE A 100 5.90 -7.77 -7.93
CA PHE A 100 6.65 -6.53 -8.12
C PHE A 100 7.72 -6.63 -9.20
N ASP A 101 8.06 -7.84 -9.65
CA ASP A 101 9.04 -8.05 -10.72
C ASP A 101 8.36 -8.42 -12.04
N THR A 102 7.22 -9.14 -11.99
CA THR A 102 6.53 -9.64 -13.19
C THR A 102 5.36 -8.78 -13.65
N ALA A 103 4.76 -7.98 -12.75
CA ALA A 103 3.55 -7.21 -13.02
C ALA A 103 3.52 -5.93 -12.16
N VAL A 104 4.56 -5.10 -12.31
CA VAL A 104 4.86 -3.92 -11.46
C VAL A 104 3.63 -3.06 -11.16
N LEU A 105 2.90 -2.62 -12.20
CA LEU A 105 1.76 -1.71 -12.03
C LEU A 105 0.59 -2.38 -11.29
N ASP A 106 0.34 -3.68 -11.54
CA ASP A 106 -0.67 -4.43 -10.80
C ASP A 106 -0.22 -4.62 -9.32
N ALA A 107 1.07 -4.85 -9.06
CA ALA A 107 1.63 -5.04 -7.72
C ALA A 107 1.51 -3.77 -6.85
N TYR A 108 1.96 -2.62 -7.38
CA TYR A 108 1.85 -1.33 -6.70
C TYR A 108 0.39 -0.96 -6.43
N SER A 109 -0.49 -1.21 -7.40
CA SER A 109 -1.91 -0.90 -7.25
C SER A 109 -2.61 -1.82 -6.24
N GLN A 110 -2.24 -3.10 -6.17
CA GLN A 110 -2.73 -4.01 -5.13
C GLN A 110 -2.16 -3.68 -3.75
N ALA A 111 -0.88 -3.30 -3.66
CA ALA A 111 -0.26 -2.85 -2.41
C ALA A 111 -0.95 -1.60 -1.86
N TRP A 112 -1.16 -0.59 -2.71
CA TRP A 112 -1.95 0.59 -2.37
C TRP A 112 -3.34 0.20 -1.87
N ALA A 113 -4.07 -0.61 -2.63
CA ALA A 113 -5.46 -0.95 -2.31
C ALA A 113 -5.57 -1.68 -0.96
N LEU A 114 -4.69 -2.66 -0.71
CA LEU A 114 -4.67 -3.40 0.56
C LEU A 114 -4.31 -2.48 1.73
N SER A 115 -3.27 -1.67 1.60
CA SER A 115 -2.83 -0.74 2.64
C SER A 115 -3.88 0.34 2.93
N PHE A 116 -4.52 0.89 1.88
CA PHE A 116 -5.62 1.84 2.02
C PHE A 116 -6.80 1.21 2.77
N TYR A 117 -7.24 0.02 2.36
CA TYR A 117 -8.31 -0.71 3.06
C TYR A 117 -7.99 -0.94 4.55
N LEU A 118 -6.79 -1.41 4.87
CA LEU A 118 -6.38 -1.66 6.26
C LEU A 118 -6.29 -0.37 7.08
N MET A 119 -5.78 0.70 6.48
CA MET A 119 -5.70 2.02 7.11
C MET A 119 -7.09 2.60 7.38
N GLU A 120 -8.06 2.44 6.47
CA GLU A 120 -9.42 2.95 6.64
C GLU A 120 -10.26 2.15 7.63
N THR A 121 -10.12 0.83 7.59
CA THR A 121 -11.04 -0.05 8.33
C THR A 121 -10.47 -0.51 9.67
N ARG A 122 -9.14 -0.58 9.80
CA ARG A 122 -8.44 -1.19 10.94
C ARG A 122 -7.13 -0.44 11.28
N PRO A 123 -7.12 0.91 11.38
CA PRO A 123 -5.89 1.71 11.46
C PRO A 123 -4.94 1.31 12.60
N ARG A 124 -5.48 1.03 13.79
CA ARG A 124 -4.67 0.59 14.94
C ARG A 124 -3.97 -0.74 14.68
N ARG A 125 -4.72 -1.75 14.20
CA ARG A 125 -4.15 -3.08 13.87
C ARG A 125 -3.16 -3.00 12.72
N TYR A 126 -3.42 -2.13 11.73
CA TYR A 126 -2.47 -1.89 10.65
C TYR A 126 -1.15 -1.33 11.18
N MET A 127 -1.21 -0.30 12.02
CA MET A 127 -0.04 0.28 12.65
C MET A 127 0.74 -0.72 13.53
N ASP A 128 0.04 -1.54 14.30
CA ASP A 128 0.65 -2.59 15.12
C ASP A 128 1.33 -3.66 14.27
N TYR A 129 0.72 -4.06 13.15
CA TYR A 129 1.31 -4.98 12.18
C TYR A 129 2.59 -4.41 11.56
N LEU A 130 2.60 -3.15 11.12
CA LEU A 130 3.81 -2.50 10.57
C LEU A 130 4.97 -2.54 11.59
N LYS A 131 4.69 -2.16 12.84
CA LYS A 131 5.69 -2.23 13.93
C LYS A 131 6.16 -3.65 14.21
N ALA A 132 5.26 -4.63 14.17
CA ALA A 132 5.61 -6.04 14.39
C ALA A 132 6.58 -6.53 13.30
N VAL A 133 6.31 -6.20 12.02
CA VAL A 133 7.20 -6.52 10.90
C VAL A 133 8.56 -5.83 11.07
N ALA A 134 8.57 -4.53 11.41
CA ALA A 134 9.81 -3.77 11.57
C ALA A 134 10.71 -4.25 12.73
N ARG A 135 10.10 -4.82 13.78
CA ARG A 135 10.80 -5.36 14.96
C ARG A 135 11.32 -6.78 14.79
N ARG A 136 11.05 -7.44 13.66
CA ARG A 136 11.61 -8.77 13.38
C ARG A 136 13.14 -8.70 13.38
N ASN A 137 13.78 -9.82 13.74
CA ASN A 137 15.24 -9.92 13.69
C ASN A 137 15.72 -9.75 12.24
N PRO A 138 16.46 -8.68 11.91
CA PRO A 138 16.86 -8.39 10.54
C PRO A 138 17.88 -9.40 9.98
N LEU A 139 18.57 -10.14 10.84
CA LEU A 139 19.55 -11.16 10.46
C LEU A 139 18.90 -12.51 10.14
N ARG A 140 17.59 -12.65 10.36
CA ARG A 140 16.84 -13.86 10.00
C ARG A 140 15.96 -13.57 8.79
N SER A 141 15.96 -14.50 7.84
CA SER A 141 15.07 -14.44 6.68
C SER A 141 13.61 -14.38 7.13
N TYR A 142 12.80 -13.56 6.46
CA TYR A 142 11.37 -13.48 6.71
C TYR A 142 10.64 -14.40 5.72
N THR A 143 10.42 -15.65 6.14
CA THR A 143 9.90 -16.70 5.25
C THR A 143 8.46 -16.45 4.83
N PRO A 144 8.00 -17.00 3.68
CA PRO A 144 6.63 -16.85 3.20
C PRO A 144 5.56 -17.26 4.22
N GLU A 145 5.79 -18.35 4.96
CA GLU A 145 4.90 -18.88 5.98
C GLU A 145 4.78 -17.91 7.16
N GLU A 146 5.91 -17.33 7.58
CA GLU A 146 5.92 -16.33 8.65
C GLU A 146 5.21 -15.05 8.22
N ARG A 147 5.38 -14.59 6.98
CA ARG A 147 4.68 -13.39 6.45
C ARG A 147 3.16 -13.56 6.54
N VAL A 148 2.66 -14.71 6.12
CA VAL A 148 1.23 -15.04 6.18
C VAL A 148 0.76 -15.15 7.63
N ARG A 149 1.49 -15.87 8.48
CA ARG A 149 1.11 -16.08 9.88
C ARG A 149 1.08 -14.77 10.67
N ASP A 150 2.08 -13.91 10.49
CA ASP A 150 2.16 -12.62 11.18
C ASP A 150 1.03 -11.69 10.70
N PHE A 151 0.64 -11.76 9.42
CA PHE A 151 -0.54 -11.06 8.91
C PHE A 151 -1.84 -11.61 9.49
N GLN A 152 -2.03 -12.94 9.50
CA GLN A 152 -3.21 -13.58 10.08
C GLN A 152 -3.35 -13.27 11.58
N LYS A 153 -2.25 -13.21 12.32
CA LYS A 153 -2.25 -12.79 13.72
C LYS A 153 -2.79 -11.36 13.90
N ALA A 154 -2.51 -10.46 12.96
CA ALA A 154 -2.97 -9.07 13.03
C ALA A 154 -4.41 -8.89 12.54
N PHE A 155 -4.84 -9.61 11.51
CA PHE A 155 -6.09 -9.33 10.79
C PHE A 155 -7.12 -10.45 10.78
N GLY A 156 -6.77 -11.64 11.30
CA GLY A 156 -7.61 -12.82 11.38
C GLY A 156 -7.15 -13.94 10.45
N GLU A 157 -7.48 -15.19 10.80
CA GLU A 157 -7.01 -16.38 10.11
C GLU A 157 -7.69 -16.62 8.75
N ASN A 158 -8.95 -16.21 8.61
CA ASN A 158 -9.73 -16.40 7.38
C ASN A 158 -9.41 -15.33 6.34
N LEU A 159 -8.36 -15.57 5.55
CA LEU A 159 -7.90 -14.67 4.49
C LEU A 159 -8.90 -14.53 3.35
N ASP A 160 -9.64 -15.59 3.00
CA ASP A 160 -10.66 -15.54 1.94
C ASP A 160 -11.78 -14.56 2.29
N ARG A 161 -12.23 -14.57 3.56
CA ARG A 161 -13.23 -13.61 4.04
C ARG A 161 -12.67 -12.19 4.03
N LEU A 162 -11.43 -12.00 4.50
CA LEU A 162 -10.78 -10.69 4.50
C LEU A 162 -10.60 -10.15 3.09
N GLU A 163 -10.23 -11.00 2.14
CA GLU A 163 -10.10 -10.68 0.72
C GLU A 163 -11.45 -10.28 0.11
N ALA A 164 -12.52 -11.00 0.41
CA ALA A 164 -13.85 -10.64 -0.04
C ALA A 164 -14.32 -9.28 0.54
N ASP A 165 -14.05 -9.01 1.82
CA ASP A 165 -14.34 -7.71 2.45
C ASP A 165 -13.50 -6.59 1.83
N PHE A 166 -12.21 -6.85 1.57
CA PHE A 166 -11.28 -5.94 0.92
C PHE A 166 -11.76 -5.54 -0.47
N LEU A 167 -12.07 -6.52 -1.33
CA LEU A 167 -12.51 -6.25 -2.70
C LEU A 167 -13.86 -5.50 -2.72
N ARG A 168 -14.79 -5.86 -1.83
CA ARG A 168 -16.06 -5.13 -1.67
C ARG A 168 -15.85 -3.69 -1.21
N PHE A 169 -14.91 -3.46 -0.30
CA PHE A 169 -14.59 -2.10 0.16
C PHE A 169 -14.09 -1.26 -1.01
N VAL A 170 -13.14 -1.78 -1.80
CA VAL A 170 -12.56 -1.02 -2.91
C VAL A 170 -13.57 -0.74 -4.02
N ASP A 171 -14.48 -1.68 -4.33
CA ASP A 171 -15.49 -1.44 -5.37
C ASP A 171 -16.52 -0.36 -4.99
N ARG A 172 -16.66 -0.03 -3.70
CA ARG A 172 -17.57 1.01 -3.18
C ARG A 172 -16.93 2.41 -3.04
N LEU A 173 -15.63 2.54 -3.23
CA LEU A 173 -14.92 3.83 -3.19
C LEU A 173 -15.35 4.74 -4.36
#